data_AF-A0A9X8DKN7-F1
#
_entry.id   AF-A0A9X8DKN7-F1
#
_cell.length_a   1.000
_cell.length_b   1.000
_cell.length_c   1.000
_cell.angle_alpha   90.00
_cell.angle_beta   90.00
_cell.angle_gamma   90.00
#
_symmetry.space_group_name_H-M   'P 1'
#
loop_
_entity.id
_entity.type
_entity.pdbx_description
1 polymer ?
#
loop_
_entity_poly.entity_id
_entity_poly.type
_entity_poly.pdbx_seq_one_letter_code
_entity_poly.pdbx_strand_id
1 'polypeptide(L)'
;NTNFDVTQPKHQERMERWKWVLDLLGYYNEDARISSNSALLYHSCVNQAAHPSFYRALDLPTDFRAQQALLMVHVWIVHRRLISTKSSGKNDPGKVLQEALFDRLWDDTIFRIRHQNVSELTVNKHLGEVQQRCFSQCVAFDQHFNAAGSKTVLNDAISRHVLNVEPNVKPKQAALLASYILRELKSIQKASTDDLESGAISWGLPLDAGQRTDAVATDDDYDADLIGQKYGDWRSALDIRGKKYFWNLTTRMSAWEKPTKAGQ
;
A
#
# COMPACT_ATOMS: atom_id res chain seq x y z
N ASN A 1 -13.61 -36.68 14.78
CA ASN A 1 -12.55 -36.91 13.77
C ASN A 1 -13.10 -37.67 12.59
N THR A 2 -13.53 -36.95 11.57
CA THR A 2 -13.88 -37.53 10.26
C THR A 2 -13.30 -36.59 9.23
N ASN A 3 -12.24 -37.05 8.57
CA ASN A 3 -11.56 -36.33 7.50
C ASN A 3 -12.53 -36.13 6.32
N PHE A 4 -12.51 -34.92 5.79
CA PHE A 4 -13.28 -34.50 4.62
C PHE A 4 -12.42 -34.77 3.38
N ASP A 5 -12.81 -35.76 2.58
CA ASP A 5 -12.09 -36.14 1.36
C ASP A 5 -12.79 -35.55 0.14
N VAL A 6 -12.13 -34.57 -0.48
CA VAL A 6 -12.63 -33.75 -1.60
C VAL A 6 -12.59 -34.51 -2.93
N THR A 7 -12.01 -35.71 -2.97
CA THR A 7 -11.77 -36.46 -4.21
C THR A 7 -12.91 -37.42 -4.61
N GLN A 8 -13.95 -37.56 -3.79
CA GLN A 8 -15.07 -38.45 -4.12
C GLN A 8 -15.93 -37.88 -5.26
N PRO A 9 -16.33 -38.69 -6.27
CA PRO A 9 -17.06 -38.21 -7.45
C PRO A 9 -18.43 -37.58 -7.12
N LYS A 10 -19.09 -38.01 -6.02
CA LYS A 10 -20.33 -37.39 -5.52
C LYS A 10 -20.16 -35.93 -5.05
N HIS A 11 -18.94 -35.52 -4.72
CA HIS A 11 -18.64 -34.14 -4.33
C HIS A 11 -18.28 -33.26 -5.54
N GLN A 12 -17.75 -33.84 -6.62
CA GLN A 12 -17.48 -33.14 -7.88
C GLN A 12 -18.76 -32.68 -8.58
N GLU A 13 -19.79 -33.54 -8.67
CA GLU A 13 -21.09 -33.16 -9.24
C GLU A 13 -21.82 -32.08 -8.41
N ARG A 14 -21.56 -32.04 -7.10
CA ARG A 14 -22.10 -31.01 -6.21
C ARG A 14 -21.36 -29.68 -6.36
N MET A 15 -20.07 -29.67 -6.68
CA MET A 15 -19.28 -28.46 -6.92
C MET A 15 -19.58 -27.82 -8.29
N GLU A 16 -19.83 -28.64 -9.32
CA GLU A 16 -20.23 -28.17 -10.66
C GLU A 16 -21.52 -27.34 -10.64
N ARG A 17 -22.47 -27.68 -9.75
CA ARG A 17 -23.74 -26.94 -9.59
C ARG A 17 -23.57 -25.56 -8.95
N TRP A 18 -22.45 -25.31 -8.27
CA TRP A 18 -22.14 -24.05 -7.57
C TRP A 18 -20.96 -23.31 -8.21
N LYS A 19 -20.47 -23.79 -9.36
CA LYS A 19 -19.36 -23.20 -10.11
C LYS A 19 -19.62 -21.73 -10.42
N TRP A 20 -20.84 -21.37 -10.80
CA TRP A 20 -21.25 -19.99 -11.05
C TRP A 20 -21.22 -19.09 -9.80
N VAL A 21 -21.47 -19.64 -8.60
CA VAL A 21 -21.36 -18.92 -7.32
C VAL A 21 -19.90 -18.74 -6.95
N LEU A 22 -19.06 -19.74 -7.22
CA LEU A 22 -17.62 -19.66 -7.01
C LEU A 22 -16.95 -18.72 -8.02
N ASP A 23 -17.45 -18.61 -9.24
CA ASP A 23 -17.05 -17.62 -10.24
C ASP A 23 -17.46 -16.20 -9.80
N LEU A 24 -18.68 -16.04 -9.25
CA LEU A 24 -19.15 -14.78 -8.67
C LEU A 24 -18.35 -14.37 -7.41
N LEU A 25 -17.80 -15.35 -6.68
CA LEU A 25 -16.97 -15.16 -5.49
C LEU A 25 -15.45 -15.19 -5.80
N GLY A 26 -15.05 -15.23 -7.07
CA GLY A 26 -13.65 -15.12 -7.51
C GLY A 26 -12.75 -16.31 -7.15
N TYR A 27 -13.30 -17.49 -6.88
CA TYR A 27 -12.55 -18.63 -6.35
C TYR A 27 -11.87 -19.53 -7.40
N TYR A 28 -12.12 -19.32 -8.70
CA TYR A 28 -11.48 -20.11 -9.76
C TYR A 28 -10.74 -19.23 -10.80
N ASN A 29 -9.41 -19.28 -10.69
CA ASN A 29 -8.45 -19.24 -11.81
C ASN A 29 -8.02 -17.89 -12.43
N GLU A 30 -8.06 -16.79 -11.67
CA GLU A 30 -7.27 -15.59 -11.95
C GLU A 30 -5.89 -15.70 -11.26
N ASP A 31 -5.04 -16.55 -11.86
CA ASP A 31 -3.60 -16.82 -11.66
C ASP A 31 -3.00 -16.56 -10.26
N ALA A 32 -2.53 -17.62 -9.59
CA ALA A 32 -1.68 -17.52 -8.40
C ALA A 32 -0.50 -16.53 -8.56
N ARG A 33 -0.05 -16.32 -9.80
CA ARG A 33 0.89 -15.28 -10.19
C ARG A 33 0.35 -13.86 -9.96
N ILE A 34 -0.85 -13.51 -10.42
CA ILE A 34 -1.47 -12.19 -10.15
C ILE A 34 -1.64 -11.98 -8.64
N SER A 35 -2.05 -13.02 -7.92
CA SER A 35 -2.12 -12.98 -6.45
C SER A 35 -0.76 -12.70 -5.80
N SER A 36 0.30 -13.36 -6.25
CA SER A 36 1.66 -13.13 -5.74
C SER A 36 2.19 -11.74 -6.14
N ASN A 37 2.02 -11.36 -7.41
CA ASN A 37 2.53 -10.12 -7.98
C ASN A 37 1.87 -8.89 -7.33
N SER A 38 0.55 -8.92 -7.17
CA SER A 38 -0.17 -7.86 -6.45
C SER A 38 0.28 -7.74 -4.99
N ALA A 39 0.59 -8.86 -4.31
CA ALA A 39 1.13 -8.83 -2.96
C ALA A 39 2.50 -8.15 -2.90
N LEU A 40 3.42 -8.53 -3.80
CA LEU A 40 4.77 -7.95 -3.89
C LEU A 40 4.71 -6.46 -4.19
N LEU A 41 3.90 -6.07 -5.17
CA LEU A 41 3.69 -4.68 -5.57
C LEU A 41 3.07 -3.84 -4.45
N TYR A 42 2.05 -4.38 -3.77
CA TYR A 42 1.43 -3.75 -2.62
C TYR A 42 2.44 -3.56 -1.48
N HIS A 43 3.20 -4.59 -1.15
CA HIS A 43 4.23 -4.53 -0.12
C HIS A 43 5.33 -3.53 -0.45
N SER A 44 5.69 -3.37 -1.74
CA SER A 44 6.60 -2.30 -2.18
C SER A 44 6.08 -0.92 -1.78
N CYS A 45 4.78 -0.65 -2.02
CA CYS A 45 4.15 0.61 -1.62
C CYS A 45 4.12 0.79 -0.09
N VAL A 46 3.74 -0.25 0.65
CA VAL A 46 3.68 -0.23 2.13
C VAL A 46 5.05 0.07 2.73
N ASN A 47 6.08 -0.64 2.28
CA ASN A 47 7.43 -0.47 2.80
C ASN A 47 7.96 0.95 2.55
N GLN A 48 7.70 1.51 1.36
CA GLN A 48 8.11 2.88 1.05
C GLN A 48 7.32 3.91 1.86
N ALA A 49 6.00 3.75 1.98
CA ALA A 49 5.15 4.66 2.74
C ALA A 49 5.41 4.64 4.26
N ALA A 50 5.88 3.52 4.78
CA ALA A 50 6.21 3.33 6.19
C ALA A 50 7.68 3.70 6.52
N HIS A 51 8.38 4.43 5.64
CA HIS A 51 9.71 4.94 5.97
C HIS A 51 9.60 6.11 6.97
N PRO A 52 10.22 6.02 8.17
CA PRO A 52 10.09 7.01 9.24
C PRO A 52 10.41 8.45 8.83
N SER A 53 11.34 8.60 7.89
CA SER A 53 11.80 9.91 7.43
C SER A 53 10.71 10.74 6.72
N PHE A 54 9.68 10.12 6.13
CA PHE A 54 8.52 10.88 5.63
C PHE A 54 7.80 11.61 6.75
N TYR A 55 7.56 10.93 7.87
CA TYR A 55 6.81 11.47 9.00
C TYR A 55 7.57 12.62 9.65
N ARG A 56 8.89 12.48 9.78
CA ARG A 56 9.77 13.53 10.28
C ARG A 56 9.82 14.74 9.33
N ALA A 57 10.12 14.51 8.05
CA ALA A 57 10.32 15.59 7.08
C ALA A 57 9.03 16.37 6.76
N LEU A 58 7.87 15.72 6.86
CA LEU A 58 6.57 16.31 6.62
C LEU A 58 5.87 16.78 7.89
N ASP A 59 6.45 16.53 9.07
CA ASP A 59 5.85 16.79 10.37
C ASP A 59 4.43 16.17 10.44
N LEU A 60 4.36 14.86 10.17
CA LEU A 60 3.13 14.06 10.21
C LEU A 60 3.06 13.27 11.51
N PRO A 61 1.85 13.15 12.11
CA PRO A 61 1.64 12.19 13.18
C PRO A 61 1.80 10.76 12.65
N THR A 62 2.08 9.81 13.54
CA THR A 62 2.17 8.38 13.19
C THR A 62 0.81 7.68 13.29
N ASP A 63 -0.28 8.43 13.11
CA ASP A 63 -1.65 7.93 13.24
C ASP A 63 -2.14 7.20 11.97
N PHE A 64 -3.29 6.53 12.08
CA PHE A 64 -3.91 5.82 10.97
C PHE A 64 -4.12 6.69 9.73
N ARG A 65 -4.54 7.95 9.91
CA ARG A 65 -4.90 8.83 8.79
C ARG A 65 -3.66 9.23 7.99
N ALA A 66 -2.58 9.61 8.67
CA ALA A 66 -1.32 9.96 8.03
C ALA A 66 -0.68 8.76 7.33
N GLN A 67 -0.67 7.59 8.00
CA GLN A 67 -0.17 6.35 7.41
C GLN A 67 -0.95 5.96 6.15
N GLN A 68 -2.28 6.02 6.19
CA GLN A 68 -3.14 5.71 5.04
C GLN A 68 -2.94 6.70 3.89
N ALA A 69 -2.83 7.99 4.18
CA ALA A 69 -2.66 9.02 3.15
C ALA A 69 -1.32 8.87 2.40
N LEU A 70 -0.23 8.58 3.12
CA LEU A 70 1.08 8.30 2.51
C LEU A 70 1.11 6.97 1.74
N LEU A 71 0.44 5.93 2.24
CA LEU A 71 0.27 4.68 1.50
C LEU A 71 -0.45 4.94 0.18
N MET A 72 -1.54 5.72 0.21
CA MET A 72 -2.32 6.05 -0.99
C MET A 72 -1.53 6.87 -2.01
N VAL A 73 -0.58 7.72 -1.59
CA VAL A 73 0.35 8.40 -2.52
C VAL A 73 1.10 7.38 -3.38
N HIS A 74 1.68 6.36 -2.77
CA HIS A 74 2.50 5.36 -3.47
C HIS A 74 1.65 4.44 -4.35
N VAL A 75 0.50 4.00 -3.83
CA VAL A 75 -0.47 3.20 -4.62
C VAL A 75 -0.97 4.00 -5.82
N TRP A 76 -1.25 5.30 -5.68
CA TRP A 76 -1.66 6.15 -6.80
C TRP A 76 -0.57 6.28 -7.87
N ILE A 77 0.70 6.41 -7.47
CA ILE A 77 1.84 6.44 -8.41
C ILE A 77 1.93 5.13 -9.22
N VAL A 78 1.78 3.98 -8.56
CA VAL A 78 1.75 2.67 -9.22
C VAL A 78 0.54 2.53 -10.13
N HIS A 79 -0.64 2.89 -9.65
CA HIS A 79 -1.89 2.90 -10.42
C HIS A 79 -1.72 3.70 -11.72
N ARG A 80 -1.17 4.91 -11.65
CA ARG A 80 -0.87 5.77 -12.80
C ARG A 80 0.02 5.11 -13.86
N ARG A 81 0.90 4.19 -13.44
CA ARG A 81 1.76 3.41 -14.34
C ARG A 81 0.99 2.22 -14.95
N LEU A 82 0.19 1.52 -14.15
CA LEU A 82 -0.60 0.37 -14.61
C LEU A 82 -1.66 0.76 -15.65
N ILE A 83 -2.27 1.95 -15.52
CA ILE A 83 -3.25 2.43 -16.52
C ILE A 83 -2.61 3.10 -17.76
N SER A 84 -1.27 3.29 -17.77
CA SER A 84 -0.59 3.84 -18.94
C SER A 84 -0.24 2.77 -19.99
N THR A 85 -0.20 1.50 -19.59
CA THR A 85 -0.07 0.34 -20.51
C THR A 85 -1.41 0.02 -21.16
N LYS A 86 -1.97 0.92 -21.97
CA LYS A 86 -3.24 0.63 -22.64
C LYS A 86 -3.05 -0.50 -23.66
N SER A 87 -3.46 -1.72 -23.31
CA SER A 87 -3.85 -2.73 -24.28
C SER A 87 -5.36 -2.66 -24.45
N SER A 88 -5.81 -2.27 -25.63
CA SER A 88 -7.24 -2.13 -25.94
C SER A 88 -7.94 -3.51 -25.87
N GLY A 89 -8.55 -3.86 -24.73
CA GLY A 89 -9.30 -5.11 -24.58
C GLY A 89 -9.75 -5.43 -23.14
N LYS A 90 -10.61 -6.44 -22.99
CA LYS A 90 -11.08 -6.94 -21.68
C LYS A 90 -9.99 -7.62 -20.84
N ASN A 91 -8.86 -7.97 -21.43
CA ASN A 91 -7.75 -8.70 -20.79
C ASN A 91 -6.48 -7.84 -20.69
N ASP A 92 -6.60 -6.54 -20.38
CA ASP A 92 -5.44 -5.67 -20.16
C ASP A 92 -4.69 -6.12 -18.89
N PRO A 93 -3.46 -6.66 -18.99
CA PRO A 93 -2.72 -7.15 -17.83
C PRO A 93 -2.47 -6.06 -16.77
N GLY A 94 -2.35 -4.80 -17.21
CA GLY A 94 -2.18 -3.66 -16.30
C GLY A 94 -3.43 -3.43 -15.46
N LYS A 95 -4.61 -3.56 -16.06
CA LYS A 95 -5.90 -3.44 -15.37
C LYS A 95 -6.13 -4.59 -14.37
N VAL A 96 -5.84 -5.82 -14.76
CA VAL A 96 -5.98 -7.00 -13.87
C VAL A 96 -5.08 -6.87 -12.64
N LEU A 97 -3.80 -6.49 -12.85
CA LEU A 97 -2.87 -6.29 -11.75
C LEU A 97 -3.26 -5.09 -10.86
N GLN A 98 -3.84 -4.05 -11.45
CA GLN A 98 -4.35 -2.89 -10.72
C GLN A 98 -5.53 -3.26 -9.81
N GLU A 99 -6.52 -4.01 -10.31
CA GLU A 99 -7.67 -4.46 -9.52
C GLU A 99 -7.19 -5.32 -8.34
N ALA A 100 -6.31 -6.30 -8.61
CA ALA A 100 -5.70 -7.12 -7.56
C ALA A 100 -4.90 -6.28 -6.53
N LEU A 101 -4.18 -5.24 -6.96
CA LEU A 101 -3.48 -4.32 -6.04
C LEU A 101 -4.45 -3.57 -5.12
N PHE A 102 -5.60 -3.12 -5.63
CA PHE A 102 -6.62 -2.45 -4.82
C PHE A 102 -7.29 -3.40 -3.83
N ASP A 103 -7.54 -4.65 -4.23
CA ASP A 103 -8.07 -5.67 -3.31
C ASP A 103 -7.12 -5.86 -2.12
N ARG A 104 -5.80 -5.96 -2.37
CA ARG A 104 -4.80 -6.02 -1.29
C ARG A 104 -4.78 -4.79 -0.40
N LEU A 105 -4.92 -3.60 -0.99
CA LEU A 105 -5.01 -2.35 -0.23
C LEU A 105 -6.22 -2.37 0.71
N TRP A 106 -7.39 -2.78 0.23
CA TRP A 106 -8.61 -2.73 1.03
C TRP A 106 -8.68 -3.84 2.08
N ASP A 107 -8.19 -5.04 1.78
CA ASP A 107 -8.02 -6.10 2.77
C ASP A 107 -7.08 -5.68 3.92
N ASP A 108 -5.92 -5.10 3.59
CA ASP A 108 -5.01 -4.58 4.63
C ASP A 108 -5.63 -3.40 5.39
N THR A 109 -6.39 -2.54 4.69
CA THR A 109 -7.09 -1.41 5.33
C THR A 109 -8.12 -1.90 6.36
N ILE A 110 -8.81 -3.03 6.12
CA ILE A 110 -9.68 -3.66 7.11
C ILE A 110 -8.90 -4.02 8.37
N PHE A 111 -7.71 -4.62 8.24
CA PHE A 111 -6.86 -4.96 9.39
C PHE A 111 -6.36 -3.70 10.11
N ARG A 112 -5.98 -2.66 9.36
CA ARG A 112 -5.60 -1.36 9.93
C ARG A 112 -6.74 -0.68 10.68
N ILE A 113 -7.98 -0.82 10.23
CA ILE A 113 -9.18 -0.33 10.93
C ILE A 113 -9.38 -1.13 12.23
N ARG A 114 -9.30 -2.47 12.17
CA ARG A 114 -9.37 -3.31 13.37
C ARG A 114 -8.28 -2.97 14.38
N HIS A 115 -7.09 -2.60 13.91
CA HIS A 115 -5.98 -2.14 14.75
C HIS A 115 -6.31 -0.86 15.55
N GLN A 116 -7.28 -0.05 15.10
CA GLN A 116 -7.79 1.10 15.85
C GLN A 116 -8.74 0.71 16.98
N ASN A 117 -8.99 -0.59 17.21
CA ASN A 117 -9.89 -1.13 18.24
C ASN A 117 -11.34 -0.62 18.13
N VAL A 118 -11.81 -0.37 16.90
CA VAL A 118 -13.23 -0.08 16.63
C VAL A 118 -14.08 -1.36 16.73
N SER A 119 -15.39 -1.19 16.89
CA SER A 119 -16.33 -2.31 16.88
C SER A 119 -16.31 -3.03 15.52
N GLU A 120 -16.29 -4.37 15.54
CA GLU A 120 -16.33 -5.20 14.31
C GLU A 120 -17.54 -4.86 13.43
N LEU A 121 -18.68 -4.51 14.06
CA LEU A 121 -19.91 -4.11 13.35
C LEU A 121 -19.76 -2.80 12.55
N THR A 122 -18.76 -1.98 12.89
CA THR A 122 -18.50 -0.67 12.25
C THR A 122 -17.34 -0.70 11.24
N VAL A 123 -16.60 -1.82 11.14
CA VAL A 123 -15.41 -1.92 10.28
C VAL A 123 -15.73 -1.61 8.82
N ASN A 124 -16.80 -2.19 8.26
CA ASN A 124 -17.19 -1.95 6.87
C ASN A 124 -17.65 -0.51 6.62
N LYS A 125 -18.29 0.12 7.61
CA LYS A 125 -18.66 1.55 7.55
C LYS A 125 -17.40 2.41 7.45
N HIS A 126 -16.43 2.17 8.33
CA HIS A 126 -15.17 2.91 8.32
C HIS A 126 -14.35 2.63 7.06
N LEU A 127 -14.39 1.41 6.52
CA LEU A 127 -13.75 1.10 5.24
C LEU A 127 -14.31 1.98 4.12
N GLY A 128 -15.64 2.12 4.04
CA GLY A 128 -16.28 3.01 3.06
C GLY A 128 -15.85 4.49 3.22
N GLU A 129 -15.76 4.99 4.46
CA GLU A 129 -15.30 6.35 4.76
C GLU A 129 -13.82 6.55 4.33
N VAL A 130 -12.97 5.54 4.57
CA VAL A 130 -11.55 5.57 4.18
C VAL A 130 -11.41 5.52 2.66
N GLN A 131 -12.14 4.63 1.98
CA GLN A 131 -12.16 4.53 0.52
C GLN A 131 -12.58 5.86 -0.11
N GLN A 132 -13.65 6.49 0.38
CA GLN A 132 -14.10 7.80 -0.13
C GLN A 132 -12.99 8.87 -0.02
N ARG A 133 -12.28 8.93 1.12
CA ARG A 133 -11.17 9.87 1.31
C ARG A 133 -10.00 9.58 0.39
N CYS A 134 -9.61 8.31 0.24
CA CYS A 134 -8.54 7.87 -0.64
C CYS A 134 -8.84 8.20 -2.12
N PHE A 135 -10.06 7.91 -2.59
CA PHE A 135 -10.44 8.24 -3.97
C PHE A 135 -10.52 9.76 -4.17
N SER A 136 -11.01 10.51 -3.19
CA SER A 136 -10.99 11.98 -3.25
C SER A 136 -9.56 12.52 -3.36
N GLN A 137 -8.59 11.92 -2.65
CA GLN A 137 -7.17 12.25 -2.77
C GLN A 137 -6.63 11.97 -4.18
N CYS A 138 -6.94 10.79 -4.74
CA CYS A 138 -6.52 10.44 -6.11
C CYS A 138 -7.07 11.41 -7.15
N VAL A 139 -8.37 11.76 -7.06
CA VAL A 139 -9.00 12.75 -7.95
C VAL A 139 -8.32 14.11 -7.84
N ALA A 140 -8.01 14.56 -6.61
CA ALA A 140 -7.30 15.82 -6.39
C ALA A 140 -5.88 15.80 -6.95
N PHE A 141 -5.17 14.66 -6.91
CA PHE A 141 -3.87 14.52 -7.56
C PHE A 141 -4.00 14.51 -9.09
N ASP A 142 -5.01 13.85 -9.66
CA ASP A 142 -5.22 13.83 -11.11
C ASP A 142 -5.53 15.22 -11.69
N GLN A 143 -6.15 16.11 -10.90
CA GLN A 143 -6.35 17.51 -11.29
C GLN A 143 -5.05 18.24 -11.64
N HIS A 144 -3.90 17.81 -11.11
CA HIS A 144 -2.58 18.32 -11.51
C HIS A 144 -2.37 18.19 -13.02
N PHE A 145 -2.70 17.02 -13.60
CA PHE A 145 -2.55 16.76 -15.03
C PHE A 145 -3.59 17.50 -15.86
N ASN A 146 -4.83 17.58 -15.37
CA ASN A 146 -5.90 18.34 -16.03
C ASN A 146 -5.59 19.84 -16.09
N ALA A 147 -4.83 20.35 -15.11
CA ALA A 147 -4.35 21.72 -15.04
C ALA A 147 -2.94 21.89 -15.67
N ALA A 148 -2.64 21.14 -16.74
CA ALA A 148 -1.39 21.22 -17.50
C ALA A 148 -0.10 21.09 -16.65
N GLY A 149 -0.13 20.27 -15.60
CA GLY A 149 1.00 20.07 -14.70
C GLY A 149 1.18 21.18 -13.66
N SER A 150 0.11 21.88 -13.28
CA SER A 150 0.17 22.95 -12.27
C SER A 150 0.69 22.45 -10.92
N LYS A 151 1.83 22.99 -10.49
CA LYS A 151 2.42 22.69 -9.17
C LYS A 151 1.53 23.15 -8.03
N THR A 152 0.84 24.28 -8.19
CA THR A 152 -0.07 24.81 -7.17
C THR A 152 -1.20 23.82 -6.87
N VAL A 153 -1.84 23.27 -7.91
CA VAL A 153 -2.92 22.27 -7.75
C VAL A 153 -2.43 21.04 -6.99
N LEU A 154 -1.23 20.54 -7.31
CA LEU A 154 -0.66 19.39 -6.60
C LEU A 154 -0.31 19.71 -5.14
N ASN A 155 0.29 20.87 -4.86
CA ASN A 155 0.61 21.31 -3.49
C ASN A 155 -0.66 21.48 -2.64
N ASP A 156 -1.71 22.03 -3.23
CA ASP A 156 -3.02 22.20 -2.62
C ASP A 156 -3.66 20.86 -2.27
N ALA A 157 -3.60 19.89 -3.19
CA ALA A 157 -4.09 18.53 -2.95
C ALA A 157 -3.30 17.83 -1.84
N ILE A 158 -1.97 17.95 -1.84
CA ILE A 158 -1.09 17.40 -0.80
C ILE A 158 -1.43 18.00 0.58
N SER A 159 -1.62 19.32 0.64
CA SER A 159 -1.93 20.03 1.88
C SER A 159 -3.21 19.46 2.52
N ARG A 160 -4.28 19.31 1.73
CA ARG A 160 -5.58 18.85 2.24
C ARG A 160 -5.61 17.35 2.53
N HIS A 161 -5.06 16.53 1.63
CA HIS A 161 -5.25 15.09 1.70
C HIS A 161 -4.17 14.38 2.54
N VAL A 162 -2.91 14.79 2.42
CA VAL A 162 -1.79 14.16 3.13
C VAL A 162 -1.46 14.90 4.41
N LEU A 163 -1.22 16.20 4.34
CA LEU A 163 -0.84 17.00 5.52
C LEU A 163 -2.03 17.33 6.43
N ASN A 164 -3.27 17.15 5.92
CA ASN A 164 -4.52 17.44 6.61
C ASN A 164 -4.59 18.87 7.17
N VAL A 165 -4.15 19.84 6.36
CA VAL A 165 -4.17 21.27 6.67
C VAL A 165 -4.68 22.07 5.47
N GLU A 166 -5.09 23.32 5.72
CA GLU A 166 -5.39 24.25 4.64
C GLU A 166 -4.15 24.55 3.79
N PRO A 167 -4.32 24.87 2.49
CA PRO A 167 -3.23 25.36 1.67
C PRO A 167 -2.48 26.51 2.33
N ASN A 168 -1.18 26.61 2.07
CA ASN A 168 -0.26 27.61 2.64
C ASN A 168 0.06 27.49 4.14
N VAL A 169 -0.53 26.55 4.89
CA VAL A 169 -0.16 26.30 6.30
C VAL A 169 1.22 25.63 6.40
N LYS A 170 1.47 24.60 5.57
CA LYS A 170 2.74 23.87 5.49
C LYS A 170 3.31 23.87 4.05
N PRO A 171 3.58 25.04 3.45
CA PRO A 171 3.90 25.14 2.01
C PRO A 171 5.23 24.47 1.66
N LYS A 172 6.21 24.48 2.58
CA LYS A 172 7.52 23.83 2.37
C LYS A 172 7.37 22.30 2.33
N GLN A 173 6.61 21.72 3.25
CA GLN A 173 6.36 20.28 3.32
C GLN A 173 5.54 19.81 2.11
N ALA A 174 4.53 20.60 1.70
CA ALA A 174 3.75 20.30 0.50
C ALA A 174 4.65 20.29 -0.76
N ALA A 175 5.50 21.31 -0.92
CA ALA A 175 6.44 21.39 -2.04
C ALA A 175 7.49 20.27 -2.02
N LEU A 176 7.93 19.87 -0.82
CA LEU A 176 8.87 18.76 -0.62
C LEU A 176 8.25 17.43 -1.10
N LEU A 177 7.04 17.11 -0.63
CA LEU A 177 6.34 15.90 -1.07
C LEU A 177 5.95 15.97 -2.55
N ALA A 178 5.56 17.13 -3.07
CA ALA A 178 5.27 17.29 -4.49
C ALA A 178 6.51 16.98 -5.36
N SER A 179 7.69 17.46 -4.94
CA SER A 179 8.95 17.19 -5.64
C SER A 179 9.28 15.70 -5.63
N TYR A 180 9.05 15.01 -4.50
CA TYR A 180 9.15 13.56 -4.42
C TYR A 180 8.17 12.87 -5.37
N ILE A 181 6.87 13.19 -5.31
CA ILE A 181 5.83 12.58 -6.14
C ILE A 181 6.16 12.72 -7.63
N LEU A 182 6.54 13.91 -8.08
CA LEU A 182 6.89 14.16 -9.48
C LEU A 182 8.13 13.38 -9.93
N ARG A 183 9.12 13.21 -9.04
CA ARG A 183 10.29 12.38 -9.30
C ARG A 183 9.91 10.91 -9.45
N GLU A 184 9.11 10.38 -8.53
CA GLU A 184 8.66 8.98 -8.56
C GLU A 184 7.75 8.69 -9.76
N LEU A 185 6.83 9.60 -10.10
CA LEU A 185 6.03 9.51 -11.32
C LEU A 185 6.92 9.42 -12.56
N LYS A 186 8.00 10.22 -12.65
CA LYS A 186 8.94 10.15 -13.77
C LYS A 186 9.75 8.84 -13.77
N SER A 187 10.13 8.34 -12.59
CA SER A 187 10.88 7.10 -12.44
C SER A 187 10.04 5.89 -12.86
N ILE A 188 8.83 5.78 -12.31
CA ILE A 188 7.96 4.61 -12.51
C ILE A 188 7.47 4.47 -13.95
N GLN A 189 7.36 5.56 -14.72
CA GLN A 189 7.05 5.48 -16.16
C GLN A 189 8.07 4.67 -16.95
N LYS A 190 9.30 4.51 -16.42
CA LYS A 190 10.35 3.70 -17.03
C LYS A 190 10.36 2.25 -16.53
N ALA A 191 9.60 1.93 -15.49
CA ALA A 191 9.54 0.58 -14.94
C ALA A 191 8.98 -0.39 -15.99
N SER A 192 9.66 -1.53 -16.17
CA SER A 192 9.19 -2.60 -17.04
C SER A 192 7.97 -3.28 -16.44
N THR A 193 7.23 -4.05 -17.24
CA THR A 193 6.13 -4.88 -16.73
C THR A 193 6.65 -5.88 -15.69
N ASP A 194 7.83 -6.45 -15.90
CA ASP A 194 8.47 -7.40 -14.99
C ASP A 194 8.78 -6.76 -13.62
N ASP A 195 9.20 -5.49 -13.60
CA ASP A 195 9.42 -4.74 -12.34
C ASP A 195 8.10 -4.53 -11.57
N LEU A 196 7.00 -4.27 -12.29
CA LEU A 196 5.68 -4.11 -11.70
C LEU A 196 5.16 -5.45 -11.16
N GLU A 197 5.33 -6.53 -11.93
CA GLU A 197 4.91 -7.88 -11.56
C GLU A 197 5.71 -8.43 -10.37
N SER A 198 7.02 -8.20 -10.32
CA SER A 198 7.87 -8.62 -9.21
C SER A 198 7.79 -7.71 -7.98
N GLY A 199 7.14 -6.55 -8.09
CA GLY A 199 7.09 -5.52 -7.05
C GLY A 199 8.44 -4.81 -6.82
N ALA A 200 9.43 -5.02 -7.70
CA ALA A 200 10.77 -4.43 -7.64
C ALA A 200 10.79 -2.94 -8.06
N ILE A 201 9.84 -2.17 -7.53
CA ILE A 201 9.75 -0.74 -7.79
C ILE A 201 10.98 -0.04 -7.22
N SER A 202 11.75 0.59 -8.11
CA SER A 202 12.92 1.39 -7.76
C SER A 202 12.50 2.77 -7.25
N TRP A 203 11.90 2.79 -6.06
CA TRP A 203 11.57 4.04 -5.37
C TRP A 203 12.84 4.86 -5.13
N GLY A 204 12.79 6.15 -5.43
CA GLY A 204 13.85 7.07 -5.03
C GLY A 204 13.95 7.18 -3.51
N LEU A 205 15.05 7.76 -3.03
CA LEU A 205 15.28 7.96 -1.60
C LEU A 205 14.07 8.62 -0.93
N PRO A 206 13.57 8.06 0.18
CA PRO A 206 12.58 8.71 1.05
C PRO A 206 13.04 10.10 1.47
N LEU A 207 12.09 10.97 1.83
CA LEU A 207 12.39 12.35 2.21
C LEU A 207 13.41 12.36 3.35
N ASP A 208 14.43 13.23 3.27
CA ASP A 208 15.42 13.43 4.33
C ASP A 208 16.26 12.18 4.72
N ALA A 209 16.26 11.12 3.90
CA ALA A 209 17.07 9.92 4.14
C ALA A 209 18.59 10.15 3.99
N GLY A 210 19.01 11.29 3.42
CA GLY A 210 20.41 11.61 3.08
C GLY A 210 21.07 12.74 3.88
N GLN A 211 20.39 13.41 4.80
CA GLN A 211 21.00 14.53 5.58
C GLN A 211 21.75 14.08 6.83
N ARG A 212 21.91 12.77 7.05
CA ARG A 212 22.61 12.24 8.23
C ARG A 212 23.94 11.60 7.84
N THR A 213 25.00 12.37 7.96
CA THR A 213 26.40 11.89 7.97
C THR A 213 26.85 11.41 9.36
N ASP A 214 25.97 11.47 10.35
CA ASP A 214 26.33 11.17 11.74
C ASP A 214 25.91 9.74 12.09
N ALA A 215 26.92 8.88 12.23
CA ALA A 215 26.86 7.43 12.36
C ALA A 215 26.17 6.86 13.63
N VAL A 216 25.24 7.59 14.29
CA VAL A 216 24.83 7.26 15.68
C VAL A 216 23.33 7.07 15.91
N ALA A 217 22.43 7.43 14.98
CA ALA A 217 21.03 7.01 15.10
C ALA A 217 20.57 6.32 13.83
N THR A 218 20.39 5.03 13.97
CA THR A 218 19.70 4.21 12.99
C THR A 218 18.23 4.62 12.96
N ASP A 219 17.51 4.33 11.88
CA ASP A 219 16.05 4.55 11.76
C ASP A 219 15.22 3.97 12.94
N ASP A 220 15.86 3.19 13.83
CA ASP A 220 15.33 2.67 15.08
C ASP A 220 15.02 3.73 16.15
N ASP A 221 15.63 4.92 16.08
CA ASP A 221 15.53 5.96 17.12
C ASP A 221 14.27 6.86 16.98
N TYR A 222 13.59 6.74 15.84
CA TYR A 222 12.24 7.26 15.67
C TYR A 222 11.27 6.13 16.07
N ASP A 223 10.76 6.17 17.30
CA ASP A 223 9.76 5.22 17.82
C ASP A 223 8.38 5.44 17.17
N ALA A 224 8.35 5.40 15.83
CA ALA A 224 7.12 5.49 15.09
C ALA A 224 6.49 4.11 15.01
N ASP A 225 5.29 3.99 15.55
CA ASP A 225 4.48 2.78 15.39
C ASP A 225 3.86 2.72 13.99
N LEU A 226 4.71 2.48 12.99
CA LEU A 226 4.31 2.42 11.58
C LEU A 226 4.06 0.98 11.16
N ILE A 227 2.94 0.77 10.48
CA ILE A 227 2.57 -0.53 9.89
C ILE A 227 3.22 -0.63 8.52
N GLY A 228 4.20 -1.52 8.38
CA GLY A 228 5.00 -1.71 7.17
C GLY A 228 6.47 -1.31 7.31
N GLN A 229 6.87 -0.73 8.45
CA GLN A 229 8.25 -0.29 8.66
C GLN A 229 9.20 -1.48 8.70
N LYS A 230 10.34 -1.32 8.04
CA LYS A 230 11.42 -2.31 7.99
C LYS A 230 12.40 -2.12 9.15
N TYR A 231 12.90 -3.25 9.64
CA TYR A 231 13.92 -3.39 10.69
C TYR A 231 14.91 -4.46 10.25
N GLY A 232 15.85 -4.07 9.37
CA GLY A 232 16.66 -5.03 8.60
C GLY A 232 15.77 -5.95 7.75
N ASP A 233 15.90 -7.25 7.93
CA ASP A 233 15.09 -8.27 7.24
C ASP A 233 13.66 -8.40 7.77
N TRP A 234 13.32 -7.69 8.84
CA TRP A 234 11.99 -7.74 9.44
C TRP A 234 11.11 -6.56 9.01
N ARG A 235 9.81 -6.76 9.07
CA ARG A 235 8.78 -5.77 8.75
C ARG A 235 7.63 -5.85 9.74
N SER A 236 7.12 -4.73 10.24
CA SER A 236 5.85 -4.71 10.98
C SER A 236 4.65 -4.98 10.05
N ALA A 237 3.69 -5.76 10.52
CA ALA A 237 2.47 -6.12 9.79
C ALA A 237 1.31 -6.34 10.78
N LEU A 238 0.10 -6.50 10.25
CA LEU A 238 -1.11 -6.79 11.03
C LEU A 238 -1.67 -8.16 10.68
N ASP A 239 -2.11 -8.91 11.69
CA ASP A 239 -2.89 -10.12 11.46
C ASP A 239 -4.34 -9.79 11.09
N ILE A 240 -5.13 -10.82 10.78
CA ILE A 240 -6.55 -10.64 10.39
C ILE A 240 -7.40 -9.95 11.48
N ARG A 241 -6.94 -9.92 12.73
CA ARG A 241 -7.60 -9.28 13.88
C ARG A 241 -7.10 -7.85 14.11
N GLY A 242 -6.16 -7.37 13.30
CA GLY A 242 -5.50 -6.08 13.50
C GLY A 242 -4.44 -6.08 14.60
N LYS A 243 -3.96 -7.26 15.05
CA LYS A 243 -2.86 -7.33 16.00
C LYS A 243 -1.53 -7.21 15.27
N LYS A 244 -0.67 -6.31 15.75
CA LYS A 244 0.66 -6.07 15.19
C LYS A 244 1.59 -7.26 15.47
N TYR A 245 2.32 -7.67 14.44
CA TYR A 245 3.39 -8.66 14.51
C TYR A 245 4.53 -8.25 13.55
N PHE A 246 5.64 -8.98 13.59
CA PHE A 246 6.80 -8.77 12.75
C PHE A 246 7.00 -9.98 11.84
N TRP A 247 7.21 -9.73 10.56
CA TRP A 247 7.44 -10.74 9.53
C TRP A 247 8.87 -10.61 8.99
N ASN A 248 9.62 -11.71 8.99
CA ASN A 248 10.94 -11.78 8.37
C ASN A 248 10.80 -12.05 6.86
N LEU A 249 11.32 -11.13 6.05
CA LEU A 249 11.25 -11.14 4.59
C LEU A 249 12.10 -12.26 3.97
N THR A 250 13.15 -12.70 4.67
CA THR A 250 14.12 -13.72 4.22
C THR A 250 13.71 -15.12 4.69
N THR A 251 13.53 -15.30 6.00
CA THR A 251 13.28 -16.61 6.63
C THR A 251 11.81 -17.01 6.66
N ARG A 252 10.90 -16.08 6.33
CA ARG A 252 9.43 -16.26 6.42
C ARG A 252 8.92 -16.62 7.82
N MET A 253 9.64 -16.18 8.85
CA MET A 253 9.24 -16.33 10.25
C MET A 253 8.38 -15.15 10.70
N SER A 254 7.51 -15.40 11.68
CA SER A 254 6.75 -14.36 12.38
C SER A 254 7.15 -14.26 13.86
N ALA A 255 7.10 -13.05 14.40
CA ALA A 255 7.36 -12.75 15.80
C ALA A 255 6.35 -11.73 16.33
N TRP A 256 5.97 -11.82 17.61
CA TRP A 256 5.08 -10.84 18.23
C TRP A 256 5.83 -9.62 18.79
N GLU A 257 7.12 -9.79 19.07
CA GLU A 257 7.98 -8.74 19.62
C GLU A 257 8.85 -8.11 18.52
N LYS A 258 9.23 -6.85 18.75
CA LYS A 258 10.12 -6.13 17.84
C LYS A 258 11.48 -6.82 17.82
N PRO A 259 11.99 -7.24 16.65
CA PRO A 259 13.28 -7.91 16.56
C PRO A 259 14.40 -6.96 16.96
N THR A 260 15.26 -7.40 17.86
CA THR A 260 16.48 -6.67 18.23
C THR A 260 17.63 -7.06 17.31
N LYS A 261 18.57 -6.15 17.04
CA LYS A 261 19.73 -6.39 16.17
C LYS A 261 20.60 -7.58 16.58
N ALA A 262 20.46 -8.07 17.81
CA ALA A 262 21.27 -9.17 18.36
C ALA A 262 20.92 -10.57 17.82
N GLY A 263 19.92 -10.69 16.94
CA GLY A 263 19.49 -11.98 16.36
C GLY A 263 19.53 -12.05 14.83
N GLN A 264 20.32 -11.18 14.17
CA GLN A 264 20.65 -11.29 12.73
C GLN A 264 21.78 -12.27 12.50
#